data_AF-A0A7C3GKK2-F1
#
_entry.id   AF-A0A7C3GKK2-F1
#
_cell.length_a   1.000
_cell.length_b   1.000
_cell.length_c   1.000
_cell.angle_alpha   90.00
_cell.angle_beta   90.00
_cell.angle_gamma   90.00
#
_symmetry.space_group_name_H-M   'P 1'
#
loop_
_entity.id
_entity.type
_entity.pdbx_description
1 polymer ?
#
loop_
_entity_poly.entity_id
_entity_poly.type
_entity_poly.pdbx_seq_one_letter_code
_entity_poly.pdbx_strand_id
1 'polypeptide(L)'
;MGPGKEGGQWAMVGAEETQLTIIVTVKPANASGKRPSGGQTGCASAAGWRGTCFFAQIPLYCGWLWDKVSRSGAPVSGVSALIGRCEQMFLGRYRHSLDKKGRLTIPARFRDLLREGAYLVQGFDRNLMVLTPPVFQQIYRRVNALSMTDPVARQLKRLIFSAASPVEVDSAGRILIPPYLREAVGLDGEAVIVGVGDYFEIWPPQDWEAQNALLQDAEANARRFAALDLSPGDDAPAQP
;
A
#
# COMPACT_ATOMS: atom_id res chain seq x y z
N MET A 1 -70.08 12.76 18.83
CA MET A 1 -69.94 12.69 17.35
C MET A 1 -68.56 12.15 17.06
N GLY A 2 -68.48 11.07 16.26
CA GLY A 2 -67.24 10.40 15.89
C GLY A 2 -66.43 11.12 14.80
N PRO A 3 -65.51 10.43 14.09
CA PRO A 3 -64.06 10.70 14.15
C PRO A 3 -63.42 11.00 12.78
N GLY A 4 -62.12 11.33 12.77
CA GLY A 4 -61.28 11.36 11.56
C GLY A 4 -59.80 11.11 11.86
N LYS A 5 -59.30 9.96 11.39
CA LYS A 5 -57.87 9.56 11.28
C LYS A 5 -57.20 10.39 10.16
N GLU A 6 -55.89 10.63 10.11
CA GLU A 6 -54.74 9.78 9.75
C GLU A 6 -53.45 10.57 10.16
N GLY A 7 -52.29 10.05 10.53
CA GLY A 7 -51.54 8.87 10.08
C GLY A 7 -50.18 9.36 9.53
N GLY A 8 -49.11 9.26 10.32
CA GLY A 8 -47.76 9.72 9.91
C GLY A 8 -46.67 9.13 10.79
N GLN A 9 -46.35 7.86 10.54
CA GLN A 9 -45.31 7.08 11.19
C GLN A 9 -43.98 7.31 10.44
N TRP A 10 -42.92 7.69 11.16
CA TRP A 10 -41.56 7.76 10.61
C TRP A 10 -41.03 6.34 10.41
N ALA A 11 -40.85 5.92 9.15
CA ALA A 11 -40.24 4.66 8.80
C ALA A 11 -38.76 4.85 8.47
N MET A 12 -37.95 3.96 9.06
CA MET A 12 -36.52 3.79 8.87
C MET A 12 -36.19 3.61 7.38
N VAL A 13 -35.23 4.37 6.86
CA VAL A 13 -34.64 4.11 5.54
C VAL A 13 -33.75 2.88 5.67
N GLY A 14 -34.28 1.74 5.22
CA GLY A 14 -33.56 0.47 5.14
C GLY A 14 -32.48 0.50 4.05
N ALA A 15 -31.38 -0.19 4.32
CA ALA A 15 -30.29 -0.43 3.39
C ALA A 15 -30.80 -1.15 2.13
N GLU A 16 -30.63 -0.54 0.95
CA GLU A 16 -30.83 -1.23 -0.32
C GLU A 16 -29.64 -2.15 -0.61
N GLU A 17 -29.87 -3.47 -0.50
CA GLU A 17 -29.01 -4.49 -1.09
C GLU A 17 -28.89 -4.25 -2.59
N THR A 18 -27.80 -3.65 -3.04
CA THR A 18 -27.53 -3.51 -4.47
C THR A 18 -26.86 -4.79 -4.98
N GLN A 19 -27.60 -5.63 -5.70
CA GLN A 19 -27.08 -6.83 -6.32
C GLN A 19 -25.98 -6.50 -7.34
N LEU A 20 -24.81 -7.11 -7.15
CA LEU A 20 -23.69 -7.06 -8.08
C LEU A 20 -24.04 -7.86 -9.35
N THR A 21 -24.30 -7.17 -10.46
CA THR A 21 -24.45 -7.83 -11.76
C THR A 21 -23.07 -7.99 -12.41
N ILE A 22 -22.54 -9.21 -12.42
CA ILE A 22 -21.29 -9.55 -13.12
C ILE A 22 -21.65 -9.97 -14.55
N ILE A 23 -21.28 -9.17 -15.55
CA ILE A 23 -21.40 -9.54 -16.96
C ILE A 23 -20.15 -10.33 -17.35
N VAL A 24 -20.27 -11.65 -17.46
CA VAL A 24 -19.20 -12.53 -17.97
C VAL A 24 -19.37 -12.67 -19.49
N THR A 25 -18.42 -12.19 -20.26
CA THR A 25 -18.40 -12.42 -21.71
C THR A 25 -17.52 -13.63 -22.01
N VAL A 26 -18.12 -14.75 -22.41
CA VAL A 26 -17.39 -15.97 -22.80
C VAL A 26 -17.10 -15.91 -24.29
N LYS A 27 -15.82 -16.02 -24.68
CA LYS A 27 -15.42 -16.15 -26.08
C LYS A 27 -15.12 -17.63 -26.37
N PRO A 28 -15.70 -18.24 -27.42
CA PRO A 28 -15.45 -19.65 -27.72
C PRO A 28 -14.00 -19.85 -28.17
N ALA A 29 -13.34 -20.85 -27.58
CA ALA A 29 -12.03 -21.32 -28.02
C ALA A 29 -12.19 -22.31 -29.20
N ASN A 30 -11.45 -22.05 -30.27
CA ASN A 30 -11.24 -22.87 -31.47
C ASN A 30 -12.42 -23.05 -32.44
N ALA A 31 -12.45 -22.17 -33.45
CA ALA A 31 -12.87 -22.54 -34.80
C ALA A 31 -11.65 -22.38 -35.73
N SER A 32 -11.10 -23.50 -36.16
CA SER A 32 -10.13 -23.59 -37.26
C SER A 32 -10.76 -23.14 -38.58
N GLY A 33 -10.12 -22.20 -39.28
CA GLY A 33 -10.29 -22.07 -40.74
C GLY A 33 -10.73 -20.69 -41.28
N LYS A 34 -9.79 -20.04 -41.98
CA LYS A 34 -9.93 -18.99 -43.02
C LYS A 34 -10.59 -17.65 -42.64
N ARG A 35 -9.84 -16.56 -42.84
CA ARG A 35 -10.35 -15.18 -42.92
C ARG A 35 -11.23 -15.02 -44.17
N PRO A 36 -12.39 -14.37 -44.10
CA PRO A 36 -12.93 -13.61 -45.21
C PRO A 36 -12.49 -12.14 -45.09
N SER A 37 -12.07 -11.61 -46.23
CA SER A 37 -11.81 -10.21 -46.51
C SER A 37 -13.10 -9.42 -46.67
N GLY A 38 -13.13 -8.21 -46.12
CA GLY A 38 -13.99 -7.12 -46.59
C GLY A 38 -15.42 -7.09 -46.04
N GLY A 39 -15.82 -5.93 -45.51
CA GLY A 39 -17.23 -5.64 -45.20
C GLY A 39 -17.39 -4.76 -43.97
N GLN A 40 -17.72 -3.50 -44.21
CA GLN A 40 -17.90 -2.43 -43.23
C GLN A 40 -18.95 -2.78 -42.16
N THR A 41 -18.66 -2.45 -40.90
CA THR A 41 -19.64 -2.47 -39.81
C THR A 41 -20.52 -1.22 -39.91
N GLY A 42 -21.75 -1.40 -40.41
CA GLY A 42 -22.85 -0.45 -40.28
C GLY A 42 -23.72 -0.81 -39.08
N CYS A 43 -24.00 0.20 -38.25
CA CYS A 43 -24.90 0.15 -37.11
C CYS A 43 -26.35 -0.03 -37.58
N ALA A 44 -27.13 -0.91 -36.95
CA ALA A 44 -28.59 -0.95 -37.09
C ALA A 44 -29.26 -1.25 -35.75
N SER A 45 -30.28 -0.45 -35.48
CA SER A 45 -30.98 -0.21 -34.23
C SER A 45 -32.12 -1.19 -33.93
N ALA A 46 -32.39 -1.34 -32.63
CA ALA A 46 -33.70 -1.39 -31.96
C ALA A 46 -34.74 -2.46 -32.37
N ALA A 47 -35.23 -3.22 -31.39
CA ALA A 47 -36.63 -3.15 -30.93
C ALA A 47 -36.87 -4.13 -29.77
N GLY A 48 -37.74 -3.72 -28.85
CA GLY A 48 -37.84 -4.23 -27.49
C GLY A 48 -38.43 -5.62 -27.31
N TRP A 49 -38.08 -6.22 -26.17
CA TRP A 49 -38.87 -7.24 -25.50
C TRP A 49 -38.90 -6.92 -24.00
N ARG A 50 -40.12 -6.78 -23.46
CA ARG A 50 -40.43 -6.84 -22.03
C ARG A 50 -40.62 -8.31 -21.67
N GLY A 51 -40.13 -8.74 -20.51
CA GLY A 51 -40.62 -9.96 -19.87
C GLY A 51 -39.56 -10.84 -19.20
N THR A 52 -39.57 -10.79 -17.86
CA THR A 52 -39.32 -11.92 -16.93
C THR A 52 -38.11 -12.83 -17.19
N CYS A 53 -37.07 -12.64 -16.37
CA CYS A 53 -35.95 -13.57 -16.24
C CYS A 53 -36.43 -14.90 -15.65
N PHE A 54 -36.48 -15.95 -16.48
CA PHE A 54 -36.51 -17.33 -16.02
C PHE A 54 -35.13 -17.72 -15.49
N PHE A 55 -35.07 -18.26 -14.27
CA PHE A 55 -33.91 -18.96 -13.75
C PHE A 55 -33.65 -20.20 -14.62
N ALA A 56 -32.68 -20.11 -15.52
CA ALA A 56 -32.10 -21.27 -16.19
C ALA A 56 -30.88 -21.72 -15.39
N GLN A 57 -31.09 -22.75 -14.56
CA GLN A 57 -30.04 -23.41 -13.81
C GLN A 57 -29.21 -24.26 -14.79
N ILE A 58 -28.08 -23.71 -15.26
CA ILE A 58 -27.16 -24.42 -16.16
C ILE A 58 -26.18 -25.23 -15.31
N PRO A 59 -26.05 -26.56 -15.50
CA PRO A 59 -25.07 -27.36 -14.78
C PRO A 59 -23.65 -27.04 -15.26
N LEU A 60 -22.78 -26.66 -14.33
CA LEU A 60 -21.36 -26.38 -14.59
C LEU A 60 -20.59 -27.70 -14.75
N TYR A 61 -20.15 -28.02 -15.97
CA TYR A 61 -19.07 -28.99 -16.19
C TYR A 61 -17.72 -28.31 -15.96
N CYS A 62 -16.89 -28.96 -15.15
CA CYS A 62 -15.54 -28.55 -14.77
C CYS A 62 -14.62 -28.48 -16.01
N GLY A 63 -13.93 -27.35 -16.23
CA GLY A 63 -12.93 -27.27 -17.31
C GLY A 63 -12.60 -25.91 -17.93
N TRP A 64 -12.96 -24.77 -17.32
CA TRP A 64 -12.64 -23.45 -17.90
C TRP A 64 -11.53 -22.74 -17.10
N LEU A 65 -10.39 -22.48 -17.75
CA LEU A 65 -9.30 -21.64 -17.23
C LEU A 65 -9.63 -20.15 -17.48
N TRP A 66 -9.44 -19.34 -16.45
CA TRP A 66 -9.63 -17.89 -16.49
C TRP A 66 -8.36 -17.22 -17.02
N ASP A 67 -8.46 -16.39 -18.07
CA ASP A 67 -7.29 -15.70 -18.65
C ASP A 67 -7.19 -14.21 -18.25
N LYS A 68 -8.33 -13.51 -18.04
CA LYS A 68 -8.31 -12.11 -17.56
C LYS A 68 -9.56 -11.74 -16.77
N VAL A 69 -9.35 -11.28 -15.53
CA VAL A 69 -10.36 -10.56 -14.73
C VAL A 69 -10.11 -9.07 -14.90
N SER A 70 -10.96 -8.38 -15.66
CA SER A 70 -10.98 -6.90 -15.67
C SER A 70 -12.15 -6.40 -14.84
N ARG A 71 -11.87 -5.58 -13.82
CA ARG A 71 -12.90 -4.87 -13.08
C ARG A 71 -13.41 -3.71 -13.93
N SER A 72 -14.64 -3.80 -14.46
CA SER A 72 -15.32 -2.65 -15.05
C SER A 72 -16.27 -2.07 -13.99
N GLY A 73 -15.78 -1.08 -13.26
CA GLY A 73 -16.57 -0.25 -12.36
C GLY A 73 -15.81 1.04 -12.12
N ALA A 74 -16.46 2.19 -12.37
CA ALA A 74 -15.86 3.48 -12.03
C ALA A 74 -15.56 3.51 -10.52
N PRO A 75 -14.40 4.01 -10.09
CA PRO A 75 -14.06 4.03 -8.67
C PRO A 75 -15.07 4.90 -7.93
N VAL A 76 -15.69 4.32 -6.89
CA VAL A 76 -16.48 5.08 -5.92
C VAL A 76 -15.52 6.11 -5.30
N SER A 77 -15.81 7.39 -5.48
CA SER A 77 -14.85 8.51 -5.43
C SER A 77 -14.18 8.79 -4.07
N GLY A 78 -14.49 8.03 -3.01
CA GLY A 78 -13.85 8.16 -1.69
C GLY A 78 -12.97 6.97 -1.29
N VAL A 79 -13.47 5.74 -1.45
CA VAL A 79 -12.82 4.54 -0.91
C VAL A 79 -11.62 4.11 -1.76
N SER A 80 -11.70 4.26 -3.09
CA SER A 80 -10.59 3.89 -3.99
C SER A 80 -9.36 4.80 -3.81
N ALA A 81 -9.58 6.08 -3.48
CA ALA A 81 -8.48 7.02 -3.26
C ALA A 81 -7.82 6.81 -1.88
N LEU A 82 -8.61 6.50 -0.85
CA LEU A 82 -8.09 6.16 0.48
C LEU A 82 -7.29 4.85 0.48
N ILE A 83 -7.82 3.81 -0.15
CA ILE A 83 -7.08 2.55 -0.33
C ILE A 83 -5.79 2.80 -1.13
N GLY A 84 -5.87 3.58 -2.21
CA GLY A 84 -4.69 3.97 -2.99
C GLY A 84 -3.65 4.76 -2.20
N ARG A 85 -4.02 5.56 -1.19
CA ARG A 85 -3.06 6.27 -0.32
C ARG A 85 -2.39 5.33 0.69
N CYS A 86 -3.13 4.40 1.29
CA CYS A 86 -2.58 3.43 2.24
C CYS A 86 -1.75 2.32 1.56
N GLU A 87 -2.03 2.03 0.29
CA GLU A 87 -1.20 1.13 -0.53
C GLU A 87 0.20 1.69 -0.78
N GLN A 88 0.37 3.01 -0.70
CA GLN A 88 1.66 3.68 -0.87
C GLN A 88 2.52 3.74 0.41
N MET A 89 2.07 3.10 1.49
CA MET A 89 2.77 3.09 2.78
C MET A 89 3.51 1.78 3.03
N PHE A 90 4.66 1.88 3.68
CA PHE A 90 5.38 0.76 4.26
C PHE A 90 4.77 0.40 5.61
N LEU A 91 4.03 -0.69 5.67
CA LEU A 91 3.33 -1.13 6.87
C LEU A 91 3.66 -2.59 7.20
N GLY A 92 3.65 -2.90 8.50
CA GLY A 92 3.85 -4.26 9.01
C GLY A 92 5.30 -4.60 9.29
N ARG A 93 5.52 -5.85 9.73
CA ARG A 93 6.82 -6.37 10.15
C ARG A 93 7.13 -7.69 9.43
N TYR A 94 8.36 -7.83 8.94
CA TYR A 94 8.82 -8.99 8.17
C TYR A 94 10.18 -9.45 8.67
N ARG A 95 10.45 -10.75 8.70
CA ARG A 95 11.78 -11.30 9.01
C ARG A 95 12.35 -11.97 7.76
N HIS A 96 13.57 -11.57 7.39
CA HIS A 96 14.24 -12.09 6.20
C HIS A 96 15.73 -12.30 6.45
N SER A 97 16.30 -13.31 5.80
CA SER A 97 17.73 -13.55 5.82
C SER A 97 18.48 -12.61 4.86
N LEU A 98 19.72 -12.32 5.20
CA LEU A 98 20.71 -11.72 4.32
C LEU A 98 21.43 -12.84 3.57
N ASP A 99 21.75 -12.59 2.31
CA ASP A 99 22.63 -13.49 1.59
C ASP A 99 24.12 -13.26 1.90
N LYS A 100 24.97 -14.15 1.38
CA LYS A 100 26.44 -14.09 1.57
C LYS A 100 27.09 -12.79 1.06
N LYS A 101 26.41 -12.04 0.19
CA LYS A 101 26.89 -10.77 -0.38
C LYS A 101 26.32 -9.56 0.36
N GLY A 102 25.53 -9.77 1.42
CA GLY A 102 24.86 -8.69 2.15
C GLY A 102 23.63 -8.13 1.44
N ARG A 103 22.99 -8.90 0.56
CA ARG A 103 21.70 -8.52 -0.06
C ARG A 103 20.54 -8.99 0.80
N LEU A 104 19.61 -8.11 1.07
CA LEU A 104 18.40 -8.36 1.85
C LEU A 104 17.19 -8.52 0.93
N THR A 105 16.38 -9.55 1.17
CA THR A 105 15.11 -9.74 0.45
C THR A 105 14.07 -8.74 0.93
N ILE A 106 13.51 -7.97 0.00
CA ILE A 106 12.45 -7.00 0.27
C ILE A 106 11.08 -7.67 0.18
N PRO A 107 10.17 -7.44 1.16
CA PRO A 107 8.80 -7.93 1.13
C PRO A 107 8.10 -7.53 -0.17
N ALA A 108 7.35 -8.44 -0.78
CA ALA A 108 6.74 -8.22 -2.09
C ALA A 108 5.93 -6.91 -2.17
N ARG A 109 5.18 -6.59 -1.11
CA ARG A 109 4.37 -5.37 -1.00
C ARG A 109 5.19 -4.08 -1.06
N PHE A 110 6.46 -4.12 -0.66
CA PHE A 110 7.32 -2.92 -0.61
C PHE A 110 8.03 -2.67 -1.95
N ARG A 111 8.09 -3.67 -2.84
CA ARG A 111 8.92 -3.60 -4.07
C ARG A 111 8.44 -2.53 -5.04
N ASP A 112 7.13 -2.43 -5.24
CA ASP A 112 6.55 -1.44 -6.15
C ASP A 112 6.78 -0.01 -5.66
N LEU A 113 6.82 0.19 -4.33
CA LEU A 113 7.09 1.48 -3.69
C LEU A 113 8.55 1.94 -3.86
N LEU A 114 9.46 1.01 -4.12
CA LEU A 114 10.90 1.26 -4.31
C LEU A 114 11.31 1.22 -5.78
N ARG A 115 10.35 1.20 -6.72
CA ARG A 115 10.63 1.09 -8.16
C ARG A 115 11.51 2.22 -8.70
N GLU A 116 11.46 3.40 -8.07
CA GLU A 116 12.23 4.59 -8.46
C GLU A 116 13.59 4.66 -7.73
N GLY A 117 13.96 3.57 -7.07
CA GLY A 117 15.13 3.49 -6.20
C GLY A 117 14.80 3.86 -4.75
N ALA A 118 15.83 3.85 -3.91
CA ALA A 118 15.76 4.21 -2.51
C ALA A 118 17.11 4.69 -1.99
N TYR A 119 17.11 5.22 -0.77
CA TYR A 119 18.31 5.61 -0.04
C TYR A 119 18.36 4.84 1.28
N LEU A 120 19.48 4.13 1.51
CA LEU A 120 19.82 3.60 2.82
C LEU A 120 20.52 4.69 3.62
N VAL A 121 20.10 4.88 4.87
CA VAL A 121 20.80 5.71 5.85
C VAL A 121 20.91 4.96 7.17
N GLN A 122 21.87 5.33 8.02
CA GLN A 122 21.88 4.87 9.41
C GLN A 122 20.75 5.59 10.16
N GLY A 123 19.94 4.84 10.93
CA GLY A 123 18.92 5.44 11.78
C GLY A 123 19.49 5.99 13.09
N PHE A 124 18.58 6.50 13.92
CA PHE A 124 18.94 7.07 15.22
C PHE A 124 19.12 6.03 16.32
N ASP A 125 18.51 4.86 16.13
CA ASP A 125 18.76 3.65 16.90
C ASP A 125 19.78 2.76 16.15
N ARG A 126 20.11 1.58 16.70
CA ARG A 126 20.95 0.59 16.02
C ARG A 126 20.19 -0.11 14.89
N ASN A 127 19.75 0.66 13.90
CA ASN A 127 18.99 0.24 12.73
C ASN A 127 19.44 1.00 11.46
N LEU A 128 18.96 0.54 10.31
CA LEU A 128 19.05 1.31 9.06
C LEU A 128 17.65 1.76 8.66
N MET A 129 17.55 2.93 8.03
CA MET A 129 16.31 3.41 7.42
C MET A 129 16.42 3.31 5.91
N VAL A 130 15.33 2.93 5.25
CA VAL A 130 15.21 2.86 3.80
C VAL A 130 14.16 3.85 3.35
N LEU A 131 14.62 4.89 2.65
CA LEU A 131 13.84 6.06 2.31
C LEU A 131 13.58 6.07 0.80
N THR A 132 12.33 6.34 0.40
CA THR A 132 12.04 6.63 -1.01
C THR A 132 12.65 7.98 -1.41
N PRO A 133 12.90 8.23 -2.70
CA PRO A 133 13.49 9.49 -3.15
C PRO A 133 12.70 10.74 -2.68
N PRO A 134 11.36 10.78 -2.71
CA PRO A 134 10.60 11.91 -2.19
C PRO A 134 10.84 12.17 -0.69
N VAL A 135 10.86 11.11 0.13
CA VAL A 135 11.07 11.22 1.57
C VAL A 135 12.50 11.66 1.88
N PHE A 136 13.49 11.07 1.21
CA PHE A 136 14.89 11.49 1.35
C PHE A 136 15.08 12.96 0.95
N GLN A 137 14.41 13.41 -0.10
CA GLN A 137 14.47 14.82 -0.52
C GLN A 137 13.90 15.78 0.53
N GLN A 138 12.81 15.41 1.21
CA GLN A 138 12.27 16.21 2.31
C GLN A 138 13.25 16.31 3.47
N ILE A 139 13.87 15.20 3.87
CA ILE A 139 14.91 15.16 4.91
C ILE A 139 16.10 16.02 4.49
N TYR A 140 16.59 15.86 3.25
CA TYR A 140 17.68 16.65 2.69
C TYR A 140 17.41 18.16 2.81
N ARG A 141 16.22 18.62 2.44
CA ARG A 141 15.85 20.05 2.51
C ARG A 141 15.86 20.55 3.95
N ARG A 142 15.25 19.81 4.88
CA ARG A 142 15.19 20.18 6.31
C ARG A 142 16.57 20.23 6.95
N VAL A 143 17.39 19.21 6.71
CA VAL A 143 18.73 19.09 7.29
C VAL A 143 19.67 20.15 6.70
N ASN A 144 19.58 20.46 5.40
CA ASN A 144 20.41 21.51 4.80
C ASN A 144 20.01 22.92 5.17
N ALA A 145 18.76 23.15 5.57
CA ALA A 145 18.31 24.44 6.11
C ALA A 145 18.94 24.78 7.47
N LEU A 146 19.51 23.79 8.18
CA LEU A 146 20.20 24.02 9.45
C LEU A 146 21.48 24.84 9.26
N SER A 147 21.76 25.71 10.23
CA SER A 147 22.91 26.62 10.20
C SER A 147 24.24 25.86 10.08
N MET A 148 25.15 26.36 9.23
CA MET A 148 26.51 25.80 9.13
C MET A 148 27.40 26.15 10.32
N THR A 149 27.08 27.22 11.06
CA THR A 149 27.87 27.66 12.21
C THR A 149 27.58 26.86 13.48
N ASP A 150 26.40 26.23 13.56
CA ASP A 150 26.01 25.38 14.68
C ASP A 150 26.77 24.04 14.64
N PRO A 151 27.56 23.69 15.68
CA PRO A 151 28.23 22.41 15.76
C PRO A 151 27.28 21.20 15.77
N VAL A 152 26.09 21.31 16.38
CA VAL A 152 25.11 20.22 16.46
C VAL A 152 24.52 19.96 15.07
N ALA A 153 24.13 21.01 14.35
CA ALA A 153 23.70 20.90 12.96
C ALA A 153 24.76 20.22 12.05
N ARG A 154 26.05 20.55 12.22
CA ARG A 154 27.12 19.89 11.46
C ARG A 154 27.25 18.40 11.80
N GLN A 155 27.09 18.03 13.07
CA GLN A 155 27.09 16.61 13.48
C GLN A 155 25.92 15.85 12.85
N LEU A 156 24.70 16.41 12.90
CA LEU A 156 23.53 15.80 12.30
C LEU A 156 23.67 15.63 10.78
N LYS A 157 24.17 16.67 10.08
CA LYS A 157 24.47 16.60 8.64
C LYS A 157 25.40 15.45 8.31
N ARG A 158 26.47 15.28 9.09
CA ARG A 158 27.43 14.19 8.89
C ARG A 158 26.77 12.84 9.14
N LEU A 159 26.09 12.68 10.27
CA LEU A 159 25.40 11.44 10.63
C LEU A 159 24.46 10.95 9.52
N ILE A 160 23.63 11.84 8.98
CA ILE A 160 22.65 11.47 7.94
C ILE A 160 23.34 11.27 6.58
N PHE A 161 24.13 12.25 6.12
CA PHE A 161 24.61 12.24 4.74
C PHE A 161 25.86 11.40 4.50
N SER A 162 26.71 11.15 5.51
CA SER A 162 27.86 10.25 5.32
C SER A 162 27.45 8.79 5.22
N ALA A 163 26.29 8.44 5.79
CA ALA A 163 25.72 7.10 5.76
C ALA A 163 24.73 6.89 4.61
N ALA A 164 24.40 7.94 3.85
CA ALA A 164 23.42 7.88 2.77
C ALA A 164 23.98 7.15 1.54
N SER A 165 23.37 6.02 1.17
CA SER A 165 23.73 5.24 -0.02
C SER A 165 22.51 5.04 -0.91
N PRO A 166 22.55 5.44 -2.19
CA PRO A 166 21.51 5.08 -3.13
C PRO A 166 21.52 3.57 -3.36
N VAL A 167 20.33 2.97 -3.46
CA VAL A 167 20.15 1.54 -3.73
C VAL A 167 18.96 1.33 -4.66
N GLU A 168 19.01 0.23 -5.40
CA GLU A 168 17.94 -0.23 -6.28
C GLU A 168 17.55 -1.66 -5.93
N VAL A 169 16.29 -2.00 -6.20
CA VAL A 169 15.79 -3.36 -6.04
C VAL A 169 16.22 -4.18 -7.26
N ASP A 170 16.97 -5.26 -7.03
CA ASP A 170 17.38 -6.17 -8.10
C ASP A 170 16.19 -6.95 -8.68
N SER A 171 16.41 -7.68 -9.77
CA SER A 171 15.37 -8.50 -10.41
C SER A 171 14.81 -9.62 -9.51
N ALA A 172 15.50 -9.98 -8.44
CA ALA A 172 15.06 -10.96 -7.45
C ALA A 172 14.31 -10.30 -6.27
N GLY A 173 14.12 -8.97 -6.28
CA GLY A 173 13.44 -8.26 -5.21
C GLY A 173 14.32 -8.04 -3.98
N ARG A 174 15.64 -7.89 -4.15
CA ARG A 174 16.59 -7.65 -3.05
C ARG A 174 17.29 -6.31 -3.20
N ILE A 175 17.77 -5.76 -2.08
CA ILE A 175 18.67 -4.60 -2.08
C ILE A 175 20.03 -5.00 -1.50
N LEU A 176 21.10 -4.40 -2.02
CA LEU A 176 22.45 -4.57 -1.46
C LEU A 176 22.63 -3.61 -0.28
N ILE A 177 22.99 -4.14 0.89
CA ILE A 177 23.35 -3.32 2.04
C ILE A 177 24.87 -3.17 2.08
N PRO A 178 25.41 -1.94 1.92
CA PRO A 178 26.84 -1.69 2.01
C PRO A 178 27.46 -2.28 3.28
N PRO A 179 28.68 -2.87 3.21
CA PRO A 179 29.32 -3.50 4.37
C PRO A 179 29.41 -2.60 5.60
N TYR A 180 29.81 -1.33 5.42
CA TYR A 180 29.95 -0.39 6.53
C TYR A 180 28.63 -0.10 7.25
N LEU A 181 27.48 -0.13 6.56
CA LEU A 181 26.16 0.02 7.19
C LEU A 181 25.75 -1.23 7.96
N ARG A 182 26.09 -2.42 7.44
CA ARG A 182 25.88 -3.68 8.17
C ARG A 182 26.70 -3.72 9.45
N GLU A 183 27.96 -3.33 9.37
CA GLU A 183 28.86 -3.25 10.51
C GLU A 183 28.39 -2.22 11.56
N ALA A 184 27.94 -1.04 11.12
CA ALA A 184 27.48 0.03 12.01
C ALA A 184 26.30 -0.40 12.92
N VAL A 185 25.42 -1.27 12.44
CA VAL A 185 24.26 -1.74 13.21
C VAL A 185 24.44 -3.16 13.75
N GLY A 186 25.44 -3.91 13.29
CA GLY A 186 25.66 -5.31 13.66
C GLY A 186 24.67 -6.26 12.97
N LEU A 187 24.41 -6.04 11.68
CA LEU A 187 23.52 -6.87 10.88
C LEU A 187 24.27 -8.09 10.32
N ASP A 188 23.95 -9.28 10.84
CA ASP A 188 24.54 -10.55 10.39
C ASP A 188 23.49 -11.64 10.21
N GLY A 189 23.47 -12.25 9.02
CA GLY A 189 22.62 -13.39 8.66
C GLY A 189 21.11 -13.11 8.53
N GLU A 190 20.51 -12.33 9.42
CA GLU A 190 19.08 -12.04 9.46
C GLU A 190 18.77 -10.57 9.76
N ALA A 191 17.60 -10.12 9.30
CA ALA A 191 17.06 -8.81 9.56
C ALA A 191 15.56 -8.86 9.85
N VAL A 192 15.11 -7.91 10.67
CA VAL A 192 13.70 -7.57 10.83
C VAL A 192 13.44 -6.26 10.08
N ILE A 193 12.51 -6.30 9.14
CA ILE A 193 12.03 -5.15 8.38
C ILE A 193 10.76 -4.64 9.05
N VAL A 194 10.71 -3.35 9.35
CA VAL A 194 9.59 -2.71 10.06
C VAL A 194 9.12 -1.50 9.26
N GLY A 195 7.92 -1.56 8.71
CA GLY A 195 7.28 -0.43 8.04
C GLY A 195 6.77 0.60 9.06
N VAL A 196 7.07 1.88 8.82
CA VAL A 196 6.72 3.00 9.70
C VAL A 196 6.00 4.12 8.93
N GLY A 197 5.21 3.75 7.92
CA GLY A 197 4.44 4.67 7.10
C GLY A 197 5.20 5.08 5.85
N ASP A 198 5.91 6.20 5.90
CA ASP A 198 6.58 6.79 4.71
C ASP A 198 7.91 6.10 4.34
N TYR A 199 8.48 5.36 5.29
CA TYR A 199 9.72 4.63 5.14
C TYR A 199 9.65 3.31 5.91
N PHE A 200 10.70 2.50 5.81
CA PHE A 200 10.85 1.33 6.65
C PHE A 200 12.25 1.25 7.23
N GLU A 201 12.36 0.49 8.31
CA GLU A 201 13.60 0.26 9.02
C GLU A 201 14.04 -1.19 8.86
N ILE A 202 15.36 -1.40 8.92
CA ILE A 202 16.01 -2.69 8.91
C ILE A 202 16.77 -2.81 10.23
N TRP A 203 16.40 -3.80 11.01
CA TRP A 203 16.93 -4.03 12.36
C TRP A 203 17.65 -5.37 12.44
N PRO A 204 18.77 -5.45 13.19
CA PRO A 204 19.20 -6.72 13.76
C PRO A 204 18.09 -7.28 14.66
N PRO A 205 17.80 -8.60 14.60
CA PRO A 205 16.68 -9.18 15.36
C PRO A 205 16.69 -8.88 16.86
N GLN A 206 17.85 -8.99 17.51
CA GLN A 206 18.04 -8.73 18.93
C GLN A 206 17.75 -7.28 19.33
N ASP A 207 18.19 -6.31 18.51
CA ASP A 207 17.99 -4.89 18.76
C ASP A 207 16.52 -4.53 18.56
N TRP A 208 15.86 -5.14 17.55
CA TRP A 208 14.41 -5.02 17.39
C TRP A 208 13.64 -5.63 18.57
N GLU A 209 14.04 -6.79 19.09
CA GLU A 209 13.36 -7.44 20.22
C GLU A 209 13.43 -6.56 21.47
N ALA A 210 14.59 -5.97 21.75
CA ALA A 210 14.75 -5.00 22.83
C ALA A 210 13.86 -3.76 22.62
N GLN A 211 13.86 -3.19 21.41
CA GLN A 211 13.03 -2.04 21.09
C GLN A 211 11.54 -2.36 21.19
N ASN A 212 11.13 -3.53 20.69
CA ASN A 212 9.75 -3.98 20.74
C ASN A 212 9.28 -4.20 22.18
N ALA A 213 10.15 -4.63 23.10
CA ALA A 213 9.82 -4.68 24.52
C ALA A 213 9.51 -3.27 25.08
N LEU A 214 10.31 -2.25 24.72
CA LEU A 214 10.06 -0.85 25.11
C LEU A 214 8.76 -0.30 24.51
N LEU A 215 8.38 -0.75 23.30
CA LEU A 215 7.14 -0.36 22.64
C LEU A 215 5.90 -1.05 23.25
N GLN A 216 6.06 -2.18 23.94
CA GLN A 216 4.97 -2.94 24.56
C GLN A 216 4.81 -2.66 26.06
N ASP A 217 5.66 -1.80 26.64
CA ASP A 217 5.52 -1.36 28.03
C ASP A 217 4.31 -0.44 28.20
N ALA A 218 3.21 -1.00 28.71
CA ALA A 218 1.95 -0.29 28.87
C ALA A 218 2.05 0.94 29.79
N GLU A 219 2.84 0.87 30.88
CA GLU A 219 2.95 1.95 31.85
C GLU A 219 3.79 3.10 31.26
N ALA A 220 4.92 2.77 30.64
CA ALA A 220 5.75 3.77 29.96
C ALA A 220 4.97 4.42 28.80
N ASN A 221 4.19 3.63 28.05
CA ASN A 221 3.38 4.13 26.95
C ASN A 221 2.28 5.09 27.41
N ALA A 222 1.59 4.78 28.52
CA ALA A 222 0.58 5.67 29.09
C ALA A 222 1.16 7.05 29.42
N ARG A 223 2.40 7.10 29.93
CA ARG A 223 3.10 8.37 30.20
C ARG A 223 3.56 9.07 28.93
N ARG A 224 4.17 8.32 27.99
CA ARG A 224 4.75 8.86 26.74
C ARG A 224 3.70 9.48 25.84
N PHE A 225 2.54 8.83 25.72
CA PHE A 225 1.48 9.21 24.79
C PHE A 225 0.30 9.92 25.47
N ALA A 226 0.45 10.36 26.72
CA ALA A 226 -0.60 11.05 27.47
C ALA A 226 -1.14 12.31 26.75
N ALA A 227 -0.29 12.97 25.96
CA ALA A 227 -0.62 14.17 25.20
C ALA A 227 -0.86 13.93 23.70
N LEU A 228 -0.87 12.67 23.25
CA LEU A 228 -1.07 12.35 21.85
C LEU A 228 -2.57 12.44 21.50
N ASP A 229 -2.94 13.48 20.76
CA ASP A 229 -4.26 13.59 20.15
C ASP A 229 -4.19 13.13 18.68
N LEU A 230 -4.93 12.08 18.36
CA LEU A 230 -5.11 11.56 16.99
C LEU A 230 -6.49 11.94 16.43
N SER A 231 -7.17 12.90 17.06
CA SER A 231 -8.37 13.49 16.47
C SER A 231 -8.05 14.04 15.08
N PRO A 232 -8.98 13.93 14.11
CA PRO A 232 -8.77 14.53 12.80
C PRO A 232 -8.56 16.04 13.00
N GLY A 233 -7.36 16.54 12.70
CA GLY A 233 -7.10 17.97 12.65
C GLY A 233 -7.97 18.64 11.57
N ASP A 234 -8.08 19.97 11.63
CA ASP A 234 -8.88 20.80 10.71
C ASP A 234 -8.48 20.71 9.22
N ASP A 235 -7.53 19.85 8.85
CA ASP A 235 -7.12 19.53 7.48
C ASP A 235 -8.09 18.57 6.75
N ALA A 236 -9.29 18.34 7.30
CA ALA A 236 -10.36 17.71 6.53
C ALA A 236 -10.61 18.57 5.29
N PRO A 237 -10.49 18.02 4.06
CA PRO A 237 -10.77 18.80 2.86
C PRO A 237 -12.20 19.32 2.99
N ALA A 238 -12.35 20.65 2.91
CA ALA A 238 -13.65 21.30 2.87
C ALA A 238 -14.53 20.51 1.91
N GLN A 239 -15.59 19.90 2.46
CA GLN A 239 -16.49 19.10 1.65
C GLN A 239 -17.09 19.99 0.55
N PRO A 240 -17.19 19.48 -0.68
CA PRO A 240 -17.71 20.26 -1.81
C PRO A 240 -19.16 20.69 -1.61
#